data_AF-A0A4V4LMC8-F1
#
_entry.id   AF-A0A4V4LMC8-F1
#
_cell.length_a   1.000
_cell.length_b   1.000
_cell.length_c   1.000
_cell.angle_alpha   90.00
_cell.angle_beta   90.00
_cell.angle_gamma   90.00
#
_symmetry.space_group_name_H-M   'P 1'
#
loop_
_entity.id
_entity.type
_entity.pdbx_description
1 polymer ?
#
loop_
_entity_poly.entity_id
_entity_poly.type
_entity_poly.pdbx_seq_one_letter_code
_entity_poly.pdbx_strand_id
1 'polypeptide(L)'
;MAEADSFHALAGIISNLAKQYTPTDDDFGSRVATNSIDLNRIPLPGPDSDAKQKLEREVAALASRVQYLENRVASSASTVFPITPNEPLQSAFSPESSPTAARVLASRPRSASLVNSLLAKSESPKGTAVPRQLTEEELGVLRDHVDRQSEQIKAQKEYIDSINDTLQQQRQATEQALGGIESSMDDVETLKRELSKNQQINATYQKVLREIGSIVTAVANGDLSKKVLISAKERDPEIATFKRTINKMVDQLQDFASQVTHLAREVGTEGRLGGQAVLPGVSGIWAELTQNVNIMAENLTNQVREIAVVTTAVAQGDLSRKIQRPARGEILQLQQTINGMVDQLRTFATEVTRVSRDVGTEGVLGGQAQIEGVQGMWNDLTVNVNAMANNLTTQVRDIAEVTTAVARGDLTQKVKAECKGEILELKSTINSMVDQLRQFAHEVTKIAREVGTEGRLGGQATVHGVEGTWKDLTENVNGMANNLTTQVREIAHVTKAVARGDLSKKVGAEVKGEILELKVTINTMVDRLSTFAFEVSKVAREVGTEGVLGGQAEVENVEGKWKDLTDNVNTMANNLTNQVRNISDVTQAIA
;
A
#
# COMPACT_ATOMS: atom_id res chain seq x y z
N MET A 1 -12.65 -22.44 17.35
CA MET A 1 -11.55 -21.50 17.07
C MET A 1 -10.62 -21.43 18.28
N ALA A 2 -10.99 -20.78 19.40
CA ALA A 2 -10.11 -20.57 20.56
C ALA A 2 -9.19 -21.75 21.01
N GLU A 3 -9.67 -22.99 21.02
CA GLU A 3 -8.83 -24.17 21.34
C GLU A 3 -7.74 -24.43 20.28
N ALA A 4 -8.04 -24.27 19.00
CA ALA A 4 -7.08 -24.45 17.90
C ALA A 4 -5.96 -23.39 17.95
N ASP A 5 -6.32 -22.14 18.25
CA ASP A 5 -5.37 -21.05 18.45
C ASP A 5 -4.48 -21.31 19.69
N SER A 6 -5.08 -21.85 20.76
CA SER A 6 -4.35 -22.25 21.98
C SER A 6 -3.37 -23.40 21.73
N PHE A 7 -3.77 -24.44 20.99
CA PHE A 7 -2.87 -25.52 20.58
C PHE A 7 -1.75 -25.00 19.66
N HIS A 8 -2.03 -24.04 18.78
CA HIS A 8 -1.01 -23.42 17.93
C HIS A 8 0.00 -22.59 18.74
N ALA A 9 -0.45 -21.84 19.75
CA ALA A 9 0.43 -21.10 20.66
C ALA A 9 1.32 -22.04 21.49
N LEU A 10 0.75 -23.12 22.05
CA LEU A 10 1.50 -24.14 22.79
C LEU A 10 2.52 -24.86 21.90
N ALA A 11 2.16 -25.20 20.66
CA ALA A 11 3.08 -25.79 19.70
C ALA A 11 4.24 -24.83 19.37
N GLY A 12 3.98 -23.52 19.26
CA GLY A 12 5.03 -22.51 19.06
C GLY A 12 6.04 -22.43 20.23
N ILE A 13 5.55 -22.54 21.47
CA ILE A 13 6.38 -22.56 22.68
C ILE A 13 7.21 -23.85 22.76
N ILE A 14 6.57 -25.01 22.56
CA ILE A 14 7.24 -26.32 22.62
C ILE A 14 8.26 -26.48 21.48
N SER A 15 7.95 -25.96 20.29
CA SER A 15 8.90 -25.95 19.18
C SER A 15 10.17 -25.14 19.49
N ASN A 16 10.07 -24.06 20.25
CA ASN A 16 11.27 -23.33 20.72
C ASN A 16 12.10 -24.12 21.75
N LEU A 17 11.51 -25.06 22.49
CA LEU A 17 12.23 -26.00 23.35
C LEU A 17 12.85 -27.17 22.55
N ALA A 18 12.22 -27.58 21.44
CA ALA A 18 12.73 -28.64 20.55
C ALA A 18 13.83 -28.16 19.59
N LYS A 19 13.79 -26.89 19.14
CA LYS A 19 14.62 -26.31 18.05
C LYS A 19 16.14 -26.38 18.18
N GLN A 20 16.70 -26.85 19.30
CA GLN A 20 18.14 -27.14 19.41
C GLN A 20 18.55 -28.53 18.89
N TYR A 21 17.63 -29.28 18.28
CA TYR A 21 17.99 -30.45 17.46
C TYR A 21 16.99 -30.69 16.32
N THR A 22 17.50 -30.80 15.10
CA THR A 22 16.79 -31.40 13.96
C THR A 22 17.62 -32.59 13.48
N PRO A 23 17.09 -33.83 13.51
CA PRO A 23 17.80 -34.98 12.95
C PRO A 23 17.76 -34.90 11.41
N THR A 24 18.91 -34.66 10.79
CA THR A 24 19.19 -35.09 9.42
C THR A 24 19.59 -36.57 9.42
N ASP A 25 19.42 -37.24 8.28
CA ASP A 25 19.42 -38.70 8.18
C ASP A 25 20.74 -39.43 8.55
N ASP A 26 20.58 -40.73 8.82
CA ASP A 26 21.60 -41.79 8.77
C ASP A 26 22.94 -41.57 9.51
N ASP A 27 22.92 -41.62 10.86
CA ASP A 27 23.79 -42.57 11.58
C ASP A 27 23.37 -42.82 13.06
N PHE A 28 22.58 -43.87 13.35
CA PHE A 28 22.72 -44.65 14.60
C PHE A 28 21.97 -46.00 14.56
N GLY A 29 22.64 -47.05 14.09
CA GLY A 29 22.07 -48.40 14.02
C GLY A 29 22.00 -49.14 15.36
N SER A 30 20.79 -49.39 15.88
CA SER A 30 20.44 -50.47 16.82
C SER A 30 21.26 -50.67 18.12
N ARG A 31 20.70 -50.27 19.28
CA ARG A 31 20.73 -51.04 20.54
C ARG A 31 19.80 -50.46 21.62
N VAL A 32 19.51 -51.29 22.64
CA VAL A 32 18.69 -51.00 23.83
C VAL A 32 17.19 -50.77 23.56
N ALA A 33 16.44 -51.88 23.49
CA ALA A 33 15.01 -51.90 23.75
C ALA A 33 14.75 -52.52 25.13
N THR A 34 14.64 -51.70 26.19
CA THR A 34 14.28 -52.13 27.55
C THR A 34 13.54 -51.03 28.33
N ASN A 35 12.35 -50.66 27.86
CA ASN A 35 11.17 -50.21 28.64
C ASN A 35 10.12 -49.65 27.67
N SER A 36 8.97 -50.32 27.57
CA SER A 36 8.06 -50.15 26.43
C SER A 36 7.13 -48.94 26.56
N ILE A 37 7.40 -47.87 25.81
CA ILE A 37 6.41 -46.88 25.38
C ILE A 37 6.67 -46.57 23.89
N ASP A 38 5.72 -46.87 23.02
CA ASP A 38 5.79 -46.50 21.60
C ASP A 38 5.54 -45.00 21.40
N LEU A 39 6.57 -44.18 21.65
CA LEU A 39 6.50 -42.70 21.66
C LEU A 39 6.18 -42.04 20.31
N ASN A 40 6.03 -42.82 19.22
CA ASN A 40 5.76 -42.28 17.87
C ASN A 40 4.39 -41.60 17.72
N ARG A 41 3.44 -41.81 18.65
CA ARG A 41 2.25 -40.93 18.84
C ARG A 41 1.86 -40.89 20.31
N ILE A 42 1.85 -39.70 20.90
CA ILE A 42 1.20 -39.43 22.19
C ILE A 42 -0.18 -38.83 21.88
N PRO A 43 -1.28 -39.60 21.95
CA PRO A 43 -2.59 -39.10 21.56
C PRO A 43 -3.17 -38.15 22.61
N LEU A 44 -3.48 -36.93 22.21
CA LEU A 44 -4.18 -35.97 23.07
C LEU A 44 -5.71 -36.18 23.00
N PRO A 45 -6.44 -36.04 24.13
CA PRO A 45 -7.90 -36.12 24.11
C PRO A 45 -8.50 -34.86 23.45
N GLY A 46 -9.52 -35.06 22.61
CA GLY A 46 -10.21 -33.99 21.87
C GLY A 46 -10.34 -34.30 20.36
N PRO A 47 -11.18 -33.55 19.63
CA PRO A 47 -11.42 -33.77 18.21
C PRO A 47 -10.16 -33.54 17.37
N ASP A 48 -10.00 -34.32 16.30
CA ASP A 48 -8.80 -34.26 15.46
C ASP A 48 -8.77 -32.99 14.60
N SER A 49 -7.65 -32.27 14.67
CA SER A 49 -7.40 -31.03 13.92
C SER A 49 -5.90 -30.90 13.63
N ASP A 50 -5.54 -30.16 12.58
CA ASP A 50 -4.14 -29.96 12.19
C ASP A 50 -3.30 -29.28 13.28
N ALA A 51 -3.92 -28.43 14.11
CA ALA A 51 -3.27 -27.81 15.26
C ALA A 51 -2.88 -28.84 16.34
N LYS A 52 -3.82 -29.75 16.68
CA LYS A 52 -3.59 -30.88 17.57
C LYS A 52 -2.49 -31.80 17.02
N GLN A 53 -2.57 -32.20 15.75
CA GLN A 53 -1.56 -33.08 15.13
C GLN A 53 -0.16 -32.46 15.05
N LYS A 54 -0.04 -31.13 14.94
CA LYS A 54 1.25 -30.43 15.04
C LYS A 54 1.78 -30.49 16.46
N LEU A 55 0.95 -30.19 17.45
CA LEU A 55 1.31 -30.24 18.86
C LEU A 55 1.79 -31.65 19.30
N GLU A 56 1.09 -32.70 18.88
CA GLU A 56 1.47 -34.10 19.18
C GLU A 56 2.87 -34.46 18.64
N ARG A 57 3.25 -33.94 17.46
CA ARG A 57 4.59 -34.16 16.87
C ARG A 57 5.68 -33.40 17.64
N GLU A 58 5.45 -32.13 17.98
CA GLU A 58 6.41 -31.33 18.74
C GLU A 58 6.61 -31.88 20.18
N VAL A 59 5.54 -32.41 20.80
CA VAL A 59 5.61 -33.07 22.11
C VAL A 59 6.39 -34.39 22.03
N ALA A 60 6.18 -35.21 20.99
CA ALA A 60 6.97 -36.43 20.78
C ALA A 60 8.46 -36.14 20.51
N ALA A 61 8.75 -35.07 19.75
CA ALA A 61 10.12 -34.59 19.54
C ALA A 61 10.78 -34.10 20.84
N LEU A 62 10.06 -33.38 21.69
CA LEU A 62 10.57 -32.97 23.00
C LEU A 62 10.85 -34.18 23.91
N ALA A 63 9.95 -35.17 23.94
CA ALA A 63 10.12 -36.39 24.74
C ALA A 63 11.38 -37.18 24.34
N SER A 64 11.63 -37.37 23.04
CA SER A 64 12.83 -38.05 22.57
C SER A 64 14.11 -37.29 22.92
N ARG A 65 14.07 -35.95 22.93
CA ARG A 65 15.20 -35.10 23.36
C ARG A 65 15.49 -35.21 24.86
N VAL A 66 14.47 -35.28 25.71
CA VAL A 66 14.66 -35.51 27.17
C VAL A 66 15.36 -36.85 27.40
N GLN A 67 14.85 -37.93 26.79
CA GLN A 67 15.40 -39.27 26.96
C GLN A 67 16.84 -39.40 26.38
N TYR A 68 17.15 -38.67 25.30
CA TYR A 68 18.54 -38.53 24.82
C TYR A 68 19.45 -37.87 25.86
N LEU A 69 18.99 -36.78 26.51
CA LEU A 69 19.79 -36.08 27.53
C LEU A 69 19.99 -36.93 28.79
N GLU A 70 18.96 -37.65 29.24
CA GLU A 70 19.06 -38.61 30.35
C GLU A 70 20.05 -39.73 30.07
N ASN A 71 19.98 -40.35 28.89
CA ASN A 71 20.95 -41.35 28.45
C ASN A 71 22.38 -40.77 28.33
N ARG A 72 22.52 -39.52 27.89
CA ARG A 72 23.82 -38.85 27.82
C ARG A 72 24.40 -38.57 29.22
N VAL A 73 23.56 -38.20 30.20
CA VAL A 73 23.97 -38.08 31.61
C VAL A 73 24.36 -39.44 32.18
N ALA A 74 23.57 -40.49 31.97
CA ALA A 74 23.87 -41.85 32.43
C ALA A 74 25.21 -42.39 31.88
N SER A 75 25.51 -42.13 30.60
CA SER A 75 26.79 -42.50 29.99
C SER A 75 27.98 -41.65 30.46
N SER A 76 27.76 -40.43 30.97
CA SER A 76 28.83 -39.54 31.46
C SER A 76 29.38 -39.92 32.84
N ALA A 77 28.71 -40.82 33.56
CA ALA A 77 29.10 -41.25 34.90
C ALA A 77 30.26 -42.27 34.93
N SER A 78 30.84 -42.64 33.78
CA SER A 78 31.85 -43.70 33.69
C SER A 78 33.01 -43.38 32.74
N THR A 79 33.77 -42.32 33.03
CA THR A 79 35.09 -42.09 32.40
C THR A 79 36.11 -41.59 33.43
N VAL A 80 37.29 -42.21 33.46
CA VAL A 80 38.41 -41.83 34.32
C VAL A 80 39.09 -40.57 33.77
N PHE A 81 39.39 -39.60 34.64
CA PHE A 81 40.18 -38.42 34.27
C PHE A 81 41.63 -38.80 33.92
N PRO A 82 42.20 -38.33 32.79
CA PRO A 82 43.60 -38.52 32.47
C PRO A 82 44.49 -37.65 33.38
N ILE A 83 45.62 -38.22 33.79
CA ILE A 83 46.60 -37.58 34.68
C ILE A 83 47.41 -36.53 33.89
N THR A 84 47.62 -35.35 34.47
CA THR A 84 48.65 -34.39 34.05
C THR A 84 49.77 -34.30 35.09
N PRO A 85 51.05 -34.14 34.68
CA PRO A 85 52.20 -34.31 35.57
C PRO A 85 52.58 -33.04 36.36
N ASN A 86 53.29 -33.27 37.47
CA ASN A 86 53.93 -32.29 38.38
C ASN A 86 53.00 -31.51 39.33
N GLU A 87 52.75 -32.04 40.52
CA GLU A 87 53.19 -31.44 41.81
C GLU A 87 53.12 -32.48 42.96
N PRO A 88 53.78 -32.26 44.12
CA PRO A 88 53.98 -33.28 45.15
C PRO A 88 52.82 -33.45 46.15
N LEU A 89 52.92 -34.49 46.99
CA LEU A 89 51.84 -35.02 47.83
C LEU A 89 51.71 -34.35 49.23
N GLN A 90 50.48 -34.43 49.75
CA GLN A 90 50.02 -34.36 51.16
C GLN A 90 49.42 -33.06 51.71
N SER A 91 48.09 -33.06 51.84
CA SER A 91 47.36 -32.82 53.11
C SER A 91 45.95 -33.42 52.94
N ALA A 92 45.49 -34.42 53.68
CA ALA A 92 45.27 -34.46 55.13
C ALA A 92 44.24 -33.43 55.64
N PHE A 93 42.96 -33.56 55.23
CA PHE A 93 41.80 -33.31 56.11
C PHE A 93 40.52 -33.93 55.52
N SER A 94 39.90 -34.86 56.23
CA SER A 94 38.53 -35.35 56.00
C SER A 94 37.99 -35.92 57.31
N PRO A 95 36.95 -35.34 57.93
CA PRO A 95 36.36 -35.87 59.16
C PRO A 95 35.41 -37.03 58.87
N GLU A 96 35.44 -38.05 59.73
CA GLU A 96 34.55 -39.22 59.64
C GLU A 96 33.15 -38.94 60.21
N SER A 97 32.15 -39.70 59.73
CA SER A 97 31.08 -40.18 60.62
C SER A 97 30.50 -41.53 60.13
N SER A 98 31.02 -42.60 60.72
CA SER A 98 30.53 -44.00 60.69
C SER A 98 29.13 -44.12 61.38
N PRO A 99 28.46 -45.30 61.53
CA PRO A 99 28.93 -46.67 61.24
C PRO A 99 27.91 -47.69 60.66
N THR A 100 28.36 -48.90 60.30
CA THR A 100 27.77 -50.15 60.88
C THR A 100 28.65 -51.42 60.74
N ALA A 101 28.80 -52.12 61.87
CA ALA A 101 28.82 -53.58 62.06
C ALA A 101 29.81 -54.55 61.33
N ALA A 102 30.62 -55.22 62.17
CA ALA A 102 30.73 -56.68 62.32
C ALA A 102 31.81 -57.54 61.59
N ARG A 103 32.88 -57.83 62.37
CA ARG A 103 33.21 -59.19 62.92
C ARG A 103 34.22 -60.13 62.21
N VAL A 104 35.50 -59.99 62.60
CA VAL A 104 36.40 -61.00 63.23
C VAL A 104 36.53 -62.42 62.62
N LEU A 105 37.78 -62.86 62.32
CA LEU A 105 38.41 -64.10 62.87
C LEU A 105 39.92 -64.32 62.48
N ALA A 106 40.77 -64.52 63.50
CA ALA A 106 41.80 -65.58 63.70
C ALA A 106 42.93 -65.93 62.66
N SER A 107 44.14 -66.43 63.01
CA SER A 107 44.84 -66.57 64.33
C SER A 107 46.29 -67.17 64.26
N ARG A 108 47.22 -66.66 65.11
CA ARG A 108 48.32 -67.39 65.84
C ARG A 108 49.45 -68.11 65.02
N PRO A 109 50.54 -68.74 65.59
CA PRO A 109 50.69 -69.42 66.92
C PRO A 109 52.06 -69.38 67.71
N ARG A 110 52.01 -69.82 69.00
CA ARG A 110 53.09 -70.50 69.84
C ARG A 110 54.38 -69.70 70.20
N SER A 111 55.19 -69.97 71.25
CA SER A 111 55.21 -70.78 72.53
C SER A 111 56.58 -70.55 73.26
N ALA A 112 56.91 -70.78 74.55
CA ALA A 112 56.25 -71.06 75.86
C ALA A 112 57.33 -71.01 77.02
N SER A 113 57.21 -71.75 78.14
CA SER A 113 58.17 -71.93 79.29
C SER A 113 58.14 -70.84 80.40
N LEU A 114 57.71 -71.05 81.67
CA LEU A 114 58.27 -71.77 82.87
C LEU A 114 59.41 -71.01 83.62
N VAL A 115 59.52 -70.96 84.96
CA VAL A 115 58.56 -71.07 86.10
C VAL A 115 59.17 -70.57 87.45
N ASN A 116 58.33 -70.07 88.38
CA ASN A 116 58.47 -69.86 89.85
C ASN A 116 59.78 -69.35 90.56
N SER A 117 59.58 -68.28 91.35
CA SER A 117 59.95 -68.07 92.78
C SER A 117 61.39 -68.23 93.33
N LEU A 118 61.81 -67.27 94.16
CA LEU A 118 61.96 -67.48 95.62
C LEU A 118 62.02 -66.13 96.40
N LEU A 119 62.15 -66.17 97.74
CA LEU A 119 61.76 -65.09 98.64
C LEU A 119 62.81 -64.72 99.73
N ALA A 120 62.86 -63.41 100.05
CA ALA A 120 63.10 -62.80 101.37
C ALA A 120 64.51 -62.78 102.04
N LYS A 121 64.56 -61.93 103.09
CA LYS A 121 65.30 -62.05 104.38
C LYS A 121 66.63 -61.27 104.53
N SER A 122 66.94 -60.55 105.63
CA SER A 122 66.15 -59.87 106.69
C SER A 122 67.02 -58.88 107.51
N GLU A 123 66.39 -58.27 108.53
CA GLU A 123 66.83 -57.34 109.59
C GLU A 123 68.21 -57.52 110.26
N SER A 124 68.63 -56.47 110.97
CA SER A 124 69.84 -56.32 111.83
C SER A 124 69.58 -56.74 113.31
N PRO A 125 70.37 -56.40 114.37
CA PRO A 125 71.79 -55.95 114.52
C PRO A 125 72.57 -56.61 115.74
N LYS A 126 73.81 -56.11 116.03
CA LYS A 126 74.55 -56.00 117.34
C LYS A 126 75.70 -56.98 117.73
N GLY A 127 76.85 -56.37 118.14
CA GLY A 127 77.83 -56.83 119.18
C GLY A 127 79.00 -57.75 118.75
N THR A 128 80.17 -57.85 119.43
CA THR A 128 80.94 -56.95 120.36
C THR A 128 82.36 -57.51 120.68
N ALA A 129 83.37 -56.65 120.98
CA ALA A 129 84.73 -56.92 121.57
C ALA A 129 85.78 -57.74 120.73
N VAL A 130 87.03 -57.30 120.40
CA VAL A 130 88.21 -56.84 121.21
C VAL A 130 88.82 -57.96 122.09
N PRO A 131 90.16 -58.25 122.19
CA PRO A 131 91.40 -57.54 121.71
C PRO A 131 92.55 -58.39 121.07
N ARG A 132 93.68 -57.72 120.67
CA ARG A 132 95.10 -58.22 120.58
C ARG A 132 95.45 -59.24 119.45
N GLN A 133 96.67 -59.32 118.90
CA GLN A 133 97.92 -58.52 119.01
C GLN A 133 98.76 -58.69 117.70
N LEU A 134 99.56 -57.69 117.27
CA LEU A 134 100.30 -57.73 115.98
C LEU A 134 101.61 -58.55 116.03
N THR A 135 102.03 -59.09 114.88
CA THR A 135 103.38 -59.68 114.63
C THR A 135 103.85 -59.46 113.17
N GLU A 136 105.16 -59.61 112.92
CA GLU A 136 105.91 -58.97 111.81
C GLU A 136 105.52 -59.29 110.35
N GLU A 137 104.63 -60.25 110.07
CA GLU A 137 104.21 -60.56 108.69
C GLU A 137 103.21 -59.54 108.11
N GLU A 138 102.51 -58.78 108.95
CA GLU A 138 101.44 -57.85 108.55
C GLU A 138 101.93 -56.64 107.71
N LEU A 139 103.22 -56.28 107.81
CA LEU A 139 103.81 -55.15 107.08
C LEU A 139 103.96 -55.40 105.56
N GLY A 140 104.02 -56.66 105.12
CA GLY A 140 104.02 -57.00 103.69
C GLY A 140 102.65 -56.75 103.06
N VAL A 141 101.60 -57.24 103.71
CA VAL A 141 100.20 -57.11 103.24
C VAL A 141 99.74 -55.66 103.23
N LEU A 142 100.19 -54.84 104.19
CA LEU A 142 99.88 -53.40 104.23
C LEU A 142 100.41 -52.64 103.01
N ARG A 143 101.60 -52.98 102.51
CA ARG A 143 102.15 -52.34 101.31
C ARG A 143 101.37 -52.72 100.05
N ASP A 144 101.10 -54.02 99.91
CA ASP A 144 100.31 -54.61 98.83
C ASP A 144 98.84 -54.10 98.85
N HIS A 145 98.34 -53.61 99.99
CA HIS A 145 97.05 -52.93 100.10
C HIS A 145 97.12 -51.44 99.68
N VAL A 146 98.15 -50.71 100.09
CA VAL A 146 98.35 -49.29 99.73
C VAL A 146 98.54 -49.12 98.22
N ASP A 147 99.30 -50.00 97.57
CA ASP A 147 99.50 -49.95 96.12
C ASP A 147 98.18 -50.22 95.36
N ARG A 148 97.32 -51.13 95.83
CA ARG A 148 95.96 -51.32 95.29
C ARG A 148 95.02 -50.13 95.54
N GLN A 149 95.13 -49.46 96.68
CA GLN A 149 94.37 -48.22 96.93
C GLN A 149 94.82 -47.09 95.99
N SER A 150 96.10 -47.02 95.63
CA SER A 150 96.62 -46.06 94.64
C SER A 150 95.95 -46.26 93.28
N GLU A 151 95.88 -47.50 92.79
CA GLU A 151 95.20 -47.83 91.53
C GLU A 151 93.70 -47.53 91.58
N GLN A 152 93.01 -47.84 92.69
CA GLN A 152 91.58 -47.51 92.86
C GLN A 152 91.32 -45.99 92.84
N ILE A 153 92.15 -45.20 93.51
CA ILE A 153 92.03 -43.73 93.49
C ILE A 153 92.29 -43.18 92.09
N LYS A 154 93.25 -43.75 91.34
CA LYS A 154 93.53 -43.34 89.97
C LYS A 154 92.36 -43.65 89.03
N ALA A 155 91.79 -44.85 89.10
CA ALA A 155 90.61 -45.24 88.34
C ALA A 155 89.37 -44.41 88.71
N GLN A 156 89.18 -44.08 90.00
CA GLN A 156 88.12 -43.16 90.43
C GLN A 156 88.30 -41.74 89.87
N LYS A 157 89.54 -41.26 89.78
CA LYS A 157 89.82 -39.96 89.15
C LYS A 157 89.49 -39.99 87.65
N GLU A 158 89.96 -40.99 86.91
CA GLU A 158 89.68 -41.15 85.47
C GLU A 158 88.16 -41.27 85.21
N TYR A 159 87.40 -41.90 86.12
CA TYR A 159 85.94 -41.93 86.07
C TYR A 159 85.29 -40.56 86.34
N ILE A 160 85.77 -39.79 87.33
CA ILE A 160 85.29 -38.43 87.62
C ILE A 160 85.59 -37.47 86.47
N ASP A 161 86.80 -37.55 85.89
CA ASP A 161 87.18 -36.76 84.71
C ASP A 161 86.24 -37.11 83.53
N SER A 162 85.92 -38.40 83.30
CA SER A 162 84.94 -38.81 82.26
C SER A 162 83.51 -38.31 82.51
N ILE A 163 83.08 -38.21 83.77
CA ILE A 163 81.78 -37.64 84.15
C ILE A 163 81.76 -36.12 83.90
N ASN A 164 82.88 -35.44 84.16
CA ASN A 164 83.02 -34.00 83.95
C ASN A 164 83.01 -33.67 82.45
N ASP A 165 83.71 -34.44 81.61
CA ASP A 165 83.65 -34.33 80.15
C ASP A 165 82.24 -34.62 79.61
N THR A 166 81.57 -35.67 80.14
CA THR A 166 80.17 -35.98 79.78
C THR A 166 79.23 -34.83 80.14
N LEU A 167 79.41 -34.20 81.31
CA LEU A 167 78.64 -33.02 81.73
C LEU A 167 78.93 -31.79 80.86
N GLN A 168 80.18 -31.56 80.45
CA GLN A 168 80.52 -30.47 79.54
C GLN A 168 79.90 -30.67 78.15
N GLN A 169 79.95 -31.89 77.61
CA GLN A 169 79.26 -32.22 76.35
C GLN A 169 77.74 -32.03 76.49
N GLN A 170 77.13 -32.44 77.60
CA GLN A 170 75.71 -32.24 77.85
C GLN A 170 75.33 -30.75 77.99
N ARG A 171 76.24 -29.92 78.49
CA ARG A 171 76.09 -28.45 78.57
C ARG A 171 76.19 -27.78 77.21
N GLN A 172 77.19 -28.14 76.41
CA GLN A 172 77.32 -27.62 75.03
C GLN A 172 76.17 -28.07 74.13
N ALA A 173 75.69 -29.30 74.28
CA ALA A 173 74.51 -29.79 73.56
C ALA A 173 73.22 -29.04 73.94
N THR A 174 73.07 -28.61 75.20
CA THR A 174 71.91 -27.81 75.64
C THR A 174 72.03 -26.34 75.22
N GLU A 175 73.23 -25.75 75.22
CA GLU A 175 73.46 -24.41 74.67
C GLU A 175 73.21 -24.36 73.14
N GLN A 176 73.64 -25.38 72.39
CA GLN A 176 73.35 -25.49 70.95
C GLN A 176 71.85 -25.68 70.66
N ALA A 177 71.12 -26.46 71.49
CA ALA A 177 69.67 -26.59 71.36
C ALA A 177 68.93 -25.26 71.60
N LEU A 178 69.42 -24.42 72.53
CA LEU A 178 68.88 -23.09 72.78
C LEU A 178 69.16 -22.12 71.61
N GLY A 179 70.37 -22.12 71.04
CA GLY A 179 70.69 -21.31 69.85
C GLY A 179 69.87 -21.70 68.61
N GLY A 180 69.59 -22.99 68.42
CA GLY A 180 68.69 -23.46 67.36
C GLY A 180 67.24 -22.99 67.53
N ILE A 181 66.76 -22.91 68.78
CA ILE A 181 65.44 -22.33 69.08
C ILE A 181 65.40 -20.85 68.70
N GLU A 182 66.45 -20.09 69.00
CA GLU A 182 66.54 -18.65 68.68
C GLU A 182 66.49 -18.39 67.17
N SER A 183 67.23 -19.15 66.35
CA SER A 183 67.10 -19.05 64.87
C SER A 183 65.72 -19.48 64.38
N SER A 184 65.12 -20.52 64.96
CA SER A 184 63.75 -20.93 64.61
C SER A 184 62.69 -19.89 65.02
N MET A 185 62.97 -19.06 66.02
CA MET A 185 62.12 -17.94 66.44
C MET A 185 62.12 -16.83 65.38
N ASP A 186 63.28 -16.53 64.79
CA ASP A 186 63.41 -15.58 63.67
C ASP A 186 62.80 -16.14 62.36
N ASP A 187 62.94 -17.43 62.07
CA ASP A 187 62.25 -18.07 60.94
C ASP A 187 60.72 -18.09 61.16
N VAL A 188 60.24 -18.33 62.39
CA VAL A 188 58.82 -18.20 62.73
C VAL A 188 58.35 -16.74 62.67
N GLU A 189 59.16 -15.76 63.07
CA GLU A 189 58.88 -14.32 62.91
C GLU A 189 58.78 -13.93 61.43
N THR A 190 59.70 -14.37 60.58
CA THR A 190 59.66 -14.08 59.13
C THR A 190 58.48 -14.77 58.46
N LEU A 191 58.25 -16.07 58.69
CA LEU A 191 57.06 -16.78 58.22
C LEU A 191 55.76 -16.17 58.73
N LYS A 192 55.71 -15.64 59.97
CA LYS A 192 54.56 -14.93 60.53
C LYS A 192 54.36 -13.55 59.90
N ARG A 193 55.45 -12.84 59.55
CA ARG A 193 55.41 -11.59 58.75
C ARG A 193 54.94 -11.87 57.31
N GLU A 194 55.35 -12.98 56.70
CA GLU A 194 54.88 -13.39 55.37
C GLU A 194 53.43 -13.89 55.38
N LEU A 195 53.04 -14.71 56.35
CA LEU A 195 51.67 -15.18 56.53
C LEU A 195 50.71 -14.02 56.78
N SER A 196 51.07 -13.06 57.65
CA SER A 196 50.24 -11.87 57.88
C SER A 196 50.18 -10.93 56.67
N LYS A 197 51.29 -10.78 55.93
CA LYS A 197 51.33 -10.07 54.64
C LYS A 197 50.42 -10.75 53.59
N ASN A 198 50.45 -12.08 53.48
CA ASN A 198 49.59 -12.85 52.59
C ASN A 198 48.11 -12.84 53.03
N GLN A 199 47.83 -12.90 54.34
CA GLN A 199 46.49 -12.70 54.88
C GLN A 199 45.96 -11.29 54.56
N GLN A 200 46.79 -10.25 54.66
CA GLN A 200 46.42 -8.87 54.35
C GLN A 200 46.21 -8.65 52.84
N ILE A 201 47.01 -9.32 51.99
CA ILE A 201 46.80 -9.39 50.54
C ILE A 201 45.47 -10.09 50.22
N ASN A 202 45.20 -11.26 50.81
CA ASN A 202 43.95 -12.01 50.61
C ASN A 202 42.72 -11.23 51.12
N ALA A 203 42.81 -10.54 52.26
CA ALA A 203 41.77 -9.64 52.74
C ALA A 203 41.54 -8.45 51.79
N THR A 204 42.58 -7.97 51.11
CA THR A 204 42.48 -6.92 50.08
C THR A 204 41.80 -7.45 48.82
N TYR A 205 42.18 -8.64 48.32
CA TYR A 205 41.47 -9.30 47.21
C TYR A 205 39.99 -9.53 47.54
N GLN A 206 39.65 -10.06 48.72
CA GLN A 206 38.25 -10.25 49.14
C GLN A 206 37.44 -8.95 49.28
N LYS A 207 38.10 -7.82 49.53
CA LYS A 207 37.46 -6.50 49.55
C LYS A 207 37.23 -6.00 48.12
N VAL A 208 38.23 -6.09 47.25
CA VAL A 208 38.16 -5.72 45.82
C VAL A 208 37.11 -6.57 45.08
N LEU A 209 37.05 -7.88 45.33
CA LEU A 209 36.05 -8.77 44.73
C LEU A 209 34.63 -8.44 45.18
N ARG A 210 34.43 -7.97 46.43
CA ARG A 210 33.12 -7.46 46.90
C ARG A 210 32.76 -6.12 46.28
N GLU A 211 33.72 -5.20 46.18
CA GLU A 211 33.55 -3.91 45.50
C GLU A 211 33.14 -4.11 44.03
N ILE A 212 33.95 -4.87 43.28
CA ILE A 212 33.70 -5.21 41.87
C ILE A 212 32.39 -5.99 41.70
N GLY A 213 32.16 -7.01 42.53
CA GLY A 213 30.92 -7.80 42.49
C GLY A 213 29.67 -6.95 42.70
N SER A 214 29.72 -5.95 43.59
CA SER A 214 28.60 -5.02 43.79
C SER A 214 28.33 -4.13 42.56
N ILE A 215 29.37 -3.76 41.81
CA ILE A 215 29.25 -2.93 40.60
C ILE A 215 28.85 -3.76 39.39
N VAL A 216 29.38 -4.97 39.22
CA VAL A 216 28.89 -5.91 38.19
C VAL A 216 27.42 -6.25 38.43
N THR A 217 26.99 -6.40 39.69
CA THR A 217 25.57 -6.57 40.05
C THR A 217 24.74 -5.31 39.73
N ALA A 218 25.25 -4.11 40.00
CA ALA A 218 24.57 -2.87 39.66
C ALA A 218 24.41 -2.70 38.13
N VAL A 219 25.46 -2.97 37.37
CA VAL A 219 25.50 -2.93 35.89
C VAL A 219 24.53 -3.97 35.30
N ALA A 220 24.48 -5.18 35.85
CA ALA A 220 23.51 -6.21 35.46
C ALA A 220 22.04 -5.79 35.74
N ASN A 221 21.84 -4.95 36.76
CA ASN A 221 20.54 -4.33 37.08
C ASN A 221 20.30 -2.99 36.33
N GLY A 222 21.15 -2.61 35.37
CA GLY A 222 21.02 -1.40 34.56
C GLY A 222 21.57 -0.11 35.20
N ASP A 223 22.13 -0.16 36.40
CA ASP A 223 22.76 0.98 37.06
C ASP A 223 24.22 1.15 36.61
N LEU A 224 24.37 1.86 35.48
CA LEU A 224 25.65 2.22 34.86
C LEU A 224 26.32 3.43 35.53
N SER A 225 25.76 4.00 36.60
CA SER A 225 26.31 5.19 37.25
C SER A 225 27.53 4.88 38.15
N LYS A 226 27.68 3.63 38.57
CA LYS A 226 28.71 3.18 39.53
C LYS A 226 29.98 2.75 38.83
N LYS A 227 31.11 3.35 39.24
CA LYS A 227 32.47 3.03 38.74
C LYS A 227 33.35 2.52 39.88
N VAL A 228 34.20 1.55 39.59
CA VAL A 228 35.10 0.94 40.58
C VAL A 228 36.20 1.93 40.95
N LEU A 229 36.43 2.14 42.25
CA LEU A 229 37.37 3.14 42.72
C LEU A 229 38.79 2.59 42.66
N ILE A 230 39.59 3.08 41.71
CA ILE A 230 41.03 2.80 41.63
C ILE A 230 41.70 3.58 42.75
N SER A 231 42.28 2.87 43.71
CA SER A 231 42.86 3.46 44.92
C SER A 231 44.37 3.62 44.76
N ALA A 232 44.91 4.83 44.94
CA ALA A 232 46.34 5.13 44.80
C ALA A 232 47.29 4.42 45.80
N LYS A 233 46.78 3.50 46.62
CA LYS A 233 47.54 2.58 47.49
C LYS A 233 47.46 1.11 47.05
N GLU A 234 46.82 0.80 45.93
CA GLU A 234 46.78 -0.56 45.35
C GLU A 234 48.19 -0.94 44.89
N ARG A 235 48.79 -1.93 45.58
CA ARG A 235 50.16 -2.43 45.33
C ARG A 235 50.24 -3.44 44.19
N ASP A 236 49.11 -3.80 43.61
CA ASP A 236 48.97 -4.85 42.61
C ASP A 236 48.58 -4.23 41.25
N PRO A 237 49.41 -4.37 40.20
CA PRO A 237 49.11 -3.85 38.87
C PRO A 237 47.99 -4.62 38.15
N GLU A 238 47.71 -5.87 38.52
CA GLU A 238 46.65 -6.69 37.93
C GLU A 238 45.28 -6.21 38.41
N ILE A 239 45.09 -6.03 39.73
CA ILE A 239 43.87 -5.40 40.29
C ILE A 239 43.59 -4.07 39.59
N ALA A 240 44.58 -3.18 39.53
CA ALA A 240 44.40 -1.86 38.94
C ALA A 240 44.04 -1.93 37.43
N THR A 241 44.51 -2.96 36.74
CA THR A 241 44.21 -3.19 35.31
C THR A 241 42.83 -3.81 35.12
N PHE A 242 42.42 -4.75 35.98
CA PHE A 242 41.06 -5.29 36.00
C PHE A 242 40.01 -4.22 36.33
N LYS A 243 40.29 -3.35 37.33
CA LYS A 243 39.45 -2.18 37.64
C LYS A 243 39.33 -1.22 36.46
N ARG A 244 40.43 -0.91 35.76
CA ARG A 244 40.41 -0.11 34.52
C ARG A 244 39.58 -0.76 33.41
N THR A 245 39.68 -2.07 33.22
CA THR A 245 38.91 -2.82 32.20
C THR A 245 37.42 -2.81 32.50
N ILE A 246 37.01 -3.02 33.75
CA ILE A 246 35.59 -2.94 34.14
C ILE A 246 35.06 -1.52 34.00
N ASN A 247 35.80 -0.49 34.44
CA ASN A 247 35.38 0.90 34.23
C ASN A 247 35.21 1.22 32.74
N LYS A 248 36.15 0.81 31.87
CA LYS A 248 36.01 0.98 30.41
C LYS A 248 34.77 0.27 29.85
N MET A 249 34.44 -0.93 30.36
CA MET A 249 33.23 -1.65 29.97
C MET A 249 31.96 -0.90 30.38
N VAL A 250 31.93 -0.35 31.60
CA VAL A 250 30.80 0.47 32.09
C VAL A 250 30.68 1.78 31.30
N ASP A 251 31.80 2.43 30.98
CA ASP A 251 31.84 3.62 30.14
C ASP A 251 31.26 3.32 28.74
N GLN A 252 31.71 2.25 28.08
CA GLN A 252 31.19 1.83 26.77
C GLN A 252 29.70 1.46 26.81
N LEU A 253 29.23 0.82 27.89
CA LEU A 253 27.80 0.54 28.11
C LEU A 253 26.99 1.83 28.31
N GLN A 254 27.50 2.77 29.10
CA GLN A 254 26.85 4.05 29.41
C GLN A 254 26.71 4.92 28.15
N ASP A 255 27.78 5.03 27.36
CA ASP A 255 27.80 5.76 26.11
C ASP A 255 26.88 5.11 25.07
N PHE A 256 26.91 3.78 24.92
CA PHE A 256 26.01 3.06 24.00
C PHE A 256 24.54 3.25 24.37
N ALA A 257 24.18 3.09 25.65
CA ALA A 257 22.82 3.31 26.13
C ALA A 257 22.35 4.75 25.87
N SER A 258 23.22 5.74 26.10
CA SER A 258 22.94 7.16 25.83
C SER A 258 22.71 7.43 24.34
N GLN A 259 23.61 6.95 23.47
CA GLN A 259 23.53 7.12 22.02
C GLN A 259 22.28 6.44 21.41
N VAL A 260 21.98 5.20 21.81
CA VAL A 260 20.77 4.51 21.34
C VAL A 260 19.50 5.21 21.85
N THR A 261 19.48 5.70 23.09
CA THR A 261 18.34 6.46 23.63
C THR A 261 18.14 7.78 22.89
N HIS A 262 19.21 8.51 22.58
CA HIS A 262 19.14 9.75 21.78
C HIS A 262 18.59 9.47 20.39
N LEU A 263 19.17 8.48 19.68
CA LEU A 263 18.77 8.13 18.32
C LEU A 263 17.33 7.62 18.23
N ALA A 264 16.90 6.81 19.20
CA ALA A 264 15.51 6.35 19.29
C ALA A 264 14.53 7.52 19.53
N ARG A 265 14.93 8.54 20.31
CA ARG A 265 14.13 9.75 20.49
C ARG A 265 14.09 10.58 19.20
N GLU A 266 15.25 10.82 18.59
CA GLU A 266 15.42 11.69 17.42
C GLU A 266 14.68 11.15 16.19
N VAL A 267 14.93 9.89 15.81
CA VAL A 267 14.31 9.26 14.64
C VAL A 267 12.90 8.74 14.95
N GLY A 268 12.67 8.21 16.16
CA GLY A 268 11.41 7.55 16.52
C GLY A 268 10.32 8.43 17.12
N THR A 269 10.66 9.58 17.73
CA THR A 269 9.66 10.47 18.39
C THR A 269 9.71 11.93 17.94
N GLU A 270 10.89 12.47 17.60
CA GLU A 270 11.02 13.86 17.10
C GLU A 270 10.85 13.97 15.58
N GLY A 271 10.82 12.85 14.85
CA GLY A 271 10.73 12.82 13.38
C GLY A 271 11.96 13.40 12.67
N ARG A 272 13.09 13.53 13.37
CA ARG A 272 14.36 14.06 12.84
C ARG A 272 15.12 12.95 12.11
N LEU A 273 14.69 12.70 10.87
CA LEU A 273 15.24 11.65 10.03
C LEU A 273 16.69 11.96 9.62
N GLY A 274 17.65 11.11 10.00
CA GLY A 274 19.07 11.23 9.66
C GLY A 274 20.06 11.17 10.83
N GLY A 275 19.59 11.03 12.07
CA GLY A 275 20.47 10.78 13.21
C GLY A 275 21.30 9.48 13.06
N GLN A 276 22.48 9.45 13.66
CA GLN A 276 23.35 8.28 13.75
C GLN A 276 24.00 8.21 15.14
N ALA A 277 24.09 7.01 15.72
CA ALA A 277 24.83 6.75 16.94
C ALA A 277 26.35 6.74 16.63
N VAL A 278 27.11 7.61 17.29
CA VAL A 278 28.56 7.72 17.10
C VAL A 278 29.28 7.36 18.40
N LEU A 279 30.01 6.24 18.38
CA LEU A 279 30.70 5.69 19.54
C LEU A 279 32.20 5.53 19.24
N PRO A 280 33.06 6.43 19.73
CA PRO A 280 34.50 6.32 19.52
C PRO A 280 35.11 5.21 20.38
N GLY A 281 36.00 4.40 19.80
CA GLY A 281 36.82 3.44 20.57
C GLY A 281 36.12 2.14 21.01
N VAL A 282 34.94 1.84 20.48
CA VAL A 282 34.33 0.49 20.53
C VAL A 282 34.85 -0.42 19.41
N SER A 283 34.85 -1.73 19.65
CA SER A 283 35.34 -2.75 18.71
C SER A 283 34.60 -4.08 18.92
N GLY A 284 34.66 -4.96 17.93
CA GLY A 284 33.91 -6.23 17.95
C GLY A 284 32.38 -5.99 17.95
N ILE A 285 31.66 -6.77 18.75
CA ILE A 285 30.18 -6.75 18.84
C ILE A 285 29.63 -5.34 19.08
N TRP A 286 30.31 -4.48 19.85
CA TRP A 286 29.86 -3.11 20.08
C TRP A 286 29.85 -2.25 18.80
N ALA A 287 30.86 -2.40 17.94
CA ALA A 287 30.91 -1.70 16.65
C ALA A 287 29.84 -2.27 15.70
N GLU A 288 29.63 -3.58 15.71
CA GLU A 288 28.59 -4.25 14.92
C GLU A 288 27.17 -3.82 15.32
N LEU A 289 26.87 -3.79 16.63
CA LEU A 289 25.58 -3.30 17.15
C LEU A 289 25.34 -1.83 16.78
N THR A 290 26.36 -0.97 16.92
CA THR A 290 26.29 0.44 16.52
C THR A 290 26.00 0.56 15.03
N GLN A 291 26.69 -0.22 14.19
CA GLN A 291 26.48 -0.21 12.74
C GLN A 291 25.10 -0.74 12.35
N ASN A 292 24.61 -1.81 12.98
CA ASN A 292 23.27 -2.36 12.73
C ASN A 292 22.16 -1.37 13.12
N VAL A 293 22.32 -0.66 14.25
CA VAL A 293 21.42 0.43 14.68
C VAL A 293 21.45 1.59 13.68
N ASN A 294 22.63 2.00 13.21
CA ASN A 294 22.76 3.07 12.20
C ASN A 294 22.15 2.67 10.85
N ILE A 295 22.37 1.44 10.38
CA ILE A 295 21.74 0.89 9.17
C ILE A 295 20.21 0.89 9.31
N MET A 296 19.67 0.55 10.49
CA MET A 296 18.22 0.58 10.74
C MET A 296 17.67 2.02 10.68
N ALA A 297 18.29 2.95 11.40
CA ALA A 297 17.91 4.36 11.44
C ALA A 297 18.02 5.03 10.05
N GLU A 298 19.07 4.71 9.28
CA GLU A 298 19.26 5.19 7.91
C GLU A 298 18.20 4.63 6.96
N ASN A 299 17.90 3.33 6.99
CA ASN A 299 16.89 2.74 6.11
C ASN A 299 15.49 3.34 6.36
N LEU A 300 15.08 3.46 7.63
CA LEU A 300 13.79 4.07 7.99
C LEU A 300 13.75 5.56 7.60
N THR A 301 14.81 6.31 7.90
CA THR A 301 15.01 7.70 7.45
C THR A 301 14.81 7.85 5.95
N ASN A 302 15.47 6.98 5.17
CA ASN A 302 15.47 7.04 3.72
C ASN A 302 14.11 6.68 3.11
N GLN A 303 13.47 5.63 3.62
CA GLN A 303 12.16 5.17 3.16
C GLN A 303 11.08 6.22 3.46
N VAL A 304 10.99 6.73 4.70
CA VAL A 304 9.99 7.74 5.09
C VAL A 304 10.21 9.08 4.35
N ARG A 305 11.48 9.51 4.18
CA ARG A 305 11.79 10.73 3.41
C ARG A 305 11.38 10.62 1.94
N GLU A 306 11.52 9.46 1.32
CA GLU A 306 11.10 9.25 -0.07
C GLU A 306 9.58 9.16 -0.23
N ILE A 307 8.90 8.48 0.69
CA ILE A 307 7.43 8.47 0.79
C ILE A 307 6.90 9.91 0.87
N ALA A 308 7.44 10.73 1.79
CA ALA A 308 7.03 12.12 1.96
C ALA A 308 7.28 12.98 0.70
N VAL A 309 8.39 12.75 0.00
CA VAL A 309 8.72 13.47 -1.25
C VAL A 309 7.78 13.09 -2.39
N VAL A 310 7.37 11.82 -2.49
CA VAL A 310 6.42 11.36 -3.51
C VAL A 310 4.99 11.83 -3.19
N THR A 311 4.51 11.71 -1.95
CA THR A 311 3.18 12.22 -1.58
C THR A 311 3.08 13.74 -1.67
N THR A 312 4.16 14.48 -1.40
CA THR A 312 4.22 15.93 -1.66
C THR A 312 4.09 16.24 -3.15
N ALA A 313 4.77 15.48 -4.02
CA ALA A 313 4.67 15.65 -5.48
C ALA A 313 3.24 15.38 -5.98
N VAL A 314 2.61 14.30 -5.51
CA VAL A 314 1.20 13.97 -5.81
C VAL A 314 0.25 15.08 -5.36
N ALA A 315 0.44 15.64 -4.17
CA ALA A 315 -0.34 16.77 -3.66
C ALA A 315 -0.14 18.07 -4.47
N GLN A 316 0.96 18.19 -5.22
CA GLN A 316 1.26 19.26 -6.16
C GLN A 316 0.82 18.94 -7.61
N GLY A 317 0.21 17.78 -7.85
CA GLY A 317 -0.22 17.32 -9.18
C GLY A 317 0.87 16.63 -10.01
N ASP A 318 2.08 16.46 -9.49
CA ASP A 318 3.15 15.71 -10.15
C ASP A 318 2.99 14.20 -9.93
N LEU A 319 2.25 13.59 -10.85
CA LEU A 319 2.00 12.14 -10.92
C LEU A 319 3.08 11.39 -11.72
N SER A 320 4.23 12.03 -12.00
CA SER A 320 5.34 11.37 -12.70
C SER A 320 6.21 10.52 -11.77
N ARG A 321 6.20 10.82 -10.47
CA ARG A 321 7.16 10.32 -9.48
C ARG A 321 6.63 9.11 -8.70
N LYS A 322 7.52 8.17 -8.41
CA LYS A 322 7.26 6.94 -7.64
C LYS A 322 8.35 6.72 -6.60
N ILE A 323 8.04 5.93 -5.58
CA ILE A 323 9.02 5.41 -4.62
C ILE A 323 9.79 4.28 -5.33
N GLN A 324 11.09 4.47 -5.55
CA GLN A 324 11.98 3.57 -6.28
C GLN A 324 12.96 2.81 -5.39
N ARG A 325 13.29 3.29 -4.18
CA ARG A 325 14.24 2.56 -3.31
C ARG A 325 13.69 1.17 -2.90
N PRO A 326 14.58 0.19 -2.68
CA PRO A 326 14.17 -1.16 -2.28
C PRO A 326 13.67 -1.17 -0.83
N ALA A 327 12.43 -1.62 -0.64
CA ALA A 327 11.86 -1.94 0.65
C ALA A 327 11.60 -3.45 0.81
N ARG A 328 11.28 -3.88 2.03
CA ARG A 328 10.88 -5.25 2.39
C ARG A 328 9.76 -5.22 3.43
N GLY A 329 9.00 -6.31 3.54
CA GLY A 329 7.89 -6.42 4.49
C GLY A 329 6.84 -5.33 4.30
N GLU A 330 6.32 -4.81 5.41
CA GLU A 330 5.25 -3.79 5.43
C GLU A 330 5.61 -2.51 4.65
N ILE A 331 6.88 -2.10 4.65
CA ILE A 331 7.31 -0.91 3.88
C ILE A 331 7.26 -1.17 2.37
N LEU A 332 7.46 -2.42 1.92
CA LEU A 332 7.27 -2.78 0.51
C LEU A 332 5.78 -2.77 0.13
N GLN A 333 4.91 -3.25 1.01
CA GLN A 333 3.46 -3.16 0.82
C GLN A 333 3.01 -1.70 0.75
N LEU A 334 3.50 -0.84 1.64
CA LEU A 334 3.22 0.61 1.62
C LEU A 334 3.74 1.27 0.33
N GLN A 335 4.95 0.95 -0.10
CA GLN A 335 5.53 1.39 -1.38
C GLN A 335 4.66 0.97 -2.57
N GLN A 336 4.19 -0.28 -2.60
CA GLN A 336 3.30 -0.79 -3.64
C GLN A 336 1.94 -0.09 -3.63
N THR A 337 1.33 0.11 -2.46
CA THR A 337 0.06 0.84 -2.31
C THR A 337 0.16 2.28 -2.80
N ILE A 338 1.21 3.02 -2.40
CA ILE A 338 1.40 4.41 -2.83
C ILE A 338 1.71 4.48 -4.32
N ASN A 339 2.59 3.62 -4.86
CA ASN A 339 2.89 3.62 -6.29
C ASN A 339 1.66 3.25 -7.14
N GLY A 340 0.84 2.29 -6.69
CA GLY A 340 -0.41 1.91 -7.35
C GLY A 340 -1.45 3.04 -7.35
N MET A 341 -1.57 3.78 -6.23
CA MET A 341 -2.37 5.01 -6.17
C MET A 341 -1.88 6.06 -7.16
N VAL A 342 -0.57 6.27 -7.30
CA VAL A 342 0.00 7.19 -8.32
C VAL A 342 -0.34 6.73 -9.73
N ASP A 343 -0.24 5.44 -10.05
CA ASP A 343 -0.59 4.90 -11.36
C ASP A 343 -2.08 5.06 -11.69
N GLN A 344 -2.97 4.81 -10.72
CA GLN A 344 -4.41 5.03 -10.88
C GLN A 344 -4.73 6.52 -11.11
N LEU A 345 -4.17 7.42 -10.27
CA LEU A 345 -4.33 8.87 -10.42
C LEU A 345 -3.81 9.35 -11.79
N ARG A 346 -2.64 8.87 -12.22
CA ARG A 346 -2.02 9.26 -13.50
C ARG A 346 -2.87 8.81 -14.70
N THR A 347 -3.36 7.57 -14.65
CA THR A 347 -4.21 7.01 -15.71
C THR A 347 -5.54 7.77 -15.77
N PHE A 348 -6.18 8.01 -14.62
CA PHE A 348 -7.41 8.81 -14.52
C PHE A 348 -7.23 10.24 -15.03
N ALA A 349 -6.18 10.94 -14.62
CA ALA A 349 -5.89 12.30 -15.09
C ALA A 349 -5.64 12.33 -16.61
N THR A 350 -4.96 11.32 -17.17
CA THR A 350 -4.70 11.21 -18.61
C THR A 350 -6.01 10.98 -19.38
N GLU A 351 -6.83 10.03 -18.95
CA GLU A 351 -8.08 9.66 -19.61
C GLU A 351 -9.16 10.76 -19.51
N VAL A 352 -9.30 11.41 -18.36
CA VAL A 352 -10.21 12.56 -18.23
C VAL A 352 -9.74 13.72 -19.10
N THR A 353 -8.44 14.03 -19.13
CA THR A 353 -7.89 15.07 -20.02
C THR A 353 -8.16 14.73 -21.50
N ARG A 354 -8.00 13.47 -21.89
CA ARG A 354 -8.27 12.99 -23.25
C ARG A 354 -9.76 13.13 -23.60
N VAL A 355 -10.68 12.61 -22.79
CA VAL A 355 -12.13 12.70 -23.06
C VAL A 355 -12.63 14.14 -23.07
N SER A 356 -12.14 14.99 -22.17
CA SER A 356 -12.45 16.43 -22.17
C SER A 356 -11.96 17.12 -23.44
N ARG A 357 -10.81 16.71 -24.00
CA ARG A 357 -10.32 17.21 -25.29
C ARG A 357 -11.16 16.66 -26.45
N ASP A 358 -11.29 15.34 -26.55
CA ASP A 358 -11.96 14.62 -27.64
C ASP A 358 -13.41 15.12 -27.81
N VAL A 359 -14.21 15.06 -26.76
CA VAL A 359 -15.65 15.38 -26.81
C VAL A 359 -15.91 16.87 -26.61
N GLY A 360 -15.09 17.55 -25.79
CA GLY A 360 -15.30 18.96 -25.41
C GLY A 360 -14.64 20.00 -26.30
N THR A 361 -13.59 19.66 -27.06
CA THR A 361 -12.87 20.63 -27.92
C THR A 361 -12.67 20.18 -29.37
N GLU A 362 -12.42 18.90 -29.62
CA GLU A 362 -12.16 18.37 -30.98
C GLU A 362 -13.44 17.89 -31.69
N GLY A 363 -14.57 17.79 -30.97
CA GLY A 363 -15.85 17.34 -31.51
C GLY A 363 -15.92 15.83 -31.84
N VAL A 364 -15.02 15.02 -31.29
CA VAL A 364 -14.94 13.57 -31.50
C VAL A 364 -15.99 12.86 -30.64
N LEU A 365 -17.24 12.94 -31.08
CA LEU A 365 -18.41 12.41 -30.36
C LEU A 365 -18.38 10.87 -30.27
N GLY A 366 -18.32 10.36 -29.03
CA GLY A 366 -18.18 8.94 -28.70
C GLY A 366 -16.98 8.59 -27.83
N GLY A 367 -16.09 9.55 -27.56
CA GLY A 367 -14.98 9.35 -26.61
C GLY A 367 -15.46 9.01 -25.20
N GLN A 368 -14.94 7.93 -24.63
CA GLN A 368 -15.17 7.49 -23.25
C GLN A 368 -13.82 7.20 -22.58
N ALA A 369 -13.73 7.39 -21.27
CA ALA A 369 -12.58 7.10 -20.43
C ALA A 369 -12.58 5.61 -20.07
N GLN A 370 -11.48 4.92 -20.39
CA GLN A 370 -11.31 3.50 -20.12
C GLN A 370 -10.16 3.31 -19.13
N ILE A 371 -10.50 3.06 -17.87
CA ILE A 371 -9.53 2.96 -16.77
C ILE A 371 -9.73 1.62 -16.07
N GLU A 372 -8.72 0.76 -16.11
CA GLU A 372 -8.78 -0.57 -15.52
C GLU A 372 -8.56 -0.53 -13.99
N GLY A 373 -9.21 -1.43 -13.26
CA GLY A 373 -8.98 -1.62 -11.82
C GLY A 373 -9.46 -0.50 -10.90
N VAL A 374 -10.22 0.49 -11.40
CA VAL A 374 -10.85 1.52 -10.55
C VAL A 374 -11.97 0.92 -9.70
N GLN A 375 -12.08 1.37 -8.44
CA GLN A 375 -13.09 0.92 -7.49
C GLN A 375 -13.58 2.10 -6.63
N GLY A 376 -14.79 1.99 -6.09
CA GLY A 376 -15.44 3.06 -5.31
C GLY A 376 -15.49 4.38 -6.09
N MET A 377 -15.15 5.48 -5.41
CA MET A 377 -15.19 6.84 -5.96
C MET A 377 -14.50 6.99 -7.33
N TRP A 378 -13.41 6.26 -7.61
CA TRP A 378 -12.74 6.31 -8.91
C TRP A 378 -13.57 5.69 -10.04
N ASN A 379 -14.28 4.60 -9.76
CA ASN A 379 -15.24 4.02 -10.69
C ASN A 379 -16.41 4.99 -10.90
N ASP A 380 -16.96 5.54 -9.82
CA ASP A 380 -18.13 6.41 -9.87
C ASP A 380 -17.84 7.71 -10.64
N LEU A 381 -16.66 8.29 -10.46
CA LEU A 381 -16.19 9.42 -11.27
C LEU A 381 -16.02 9.05 -12.75
N THR A 382 -15.46 7.88 -13.05
CA THR A 382 -15.28 7.39 -14.44
C THR A 382 -16.64 7.19 -15.12
N VAL A 383 -17.60 6.58 -14.43
CA VAL A 383 -18.98 6.40 -14.91
C VAL A 383 -19.67 7.75 -15.14
N ASN A 384 -19.50 8.72 -14.24
CA ASN A 384 -20.09 10.06 -14.39
C ASN A 384 -19.48 10.85 -15.57
N VAL A 385 -18.17 10.78 -15.80
CA VAL A 385 -17.51 11.37 -16.98
C VAL A 385 -18.03 10.72 -18.26
N ASN A 386 -18.14 9.38 -18.29
CA ASN A 386 -18.65 8.65 -19.45
C ASN A 386 -20.13 8.92 -19.71
N ALA A 387 -20.95 9.08 -18.67
CA ALA A 387 -22.34 9.49 -18.80
C ALA A 387 -22.48 10.90 -19.38
N MET A 388 -21.66 11.87 -18.92
CA MET A 388 -21.62 13.22 -19.47
C MET A 388 -21.22 13.22 -20.95
N ALA A 389 -20.12 12.54 -21.29
CA ALA A 389 -19.61 12.44 -22.65
C ALA A 389 -20.60 11.74 -23.60
N ASN A 390 -21.27 10.67 -23.15
CA ASN A 390 -22.27 9.94 -23.92
C ASN A 390 -23.57 10.74 -24.13
N ASN A 391 -24.02 11.48 -23.11
CA ASN A 391 -25.20 12.34 -23.22
C ASN A 391 -24.97 13.45 -24.25
N LEU A 392 -23.86 14.20 -24.15
CA LEU A 392 -23.48 15.22 -25.13
C LEU A 392 -23.31 14.64 -26.54
N THR A 393 -22.61 13.50 -26.66
CA THR A 393 -22.47 12.73 -27.91
C THR A 393 -23.82 12.42 -28.56
N THR A 394 -24.77 11.91 -27.78
CA THR A 394 -26.09 11.49 -28.30
C THR A 394 -26.93 12.71 -28.71
N GLN A 395 -26.95 13.75 -27.87
CA GLN A 395 -27.72 14.97 -28.11
C GLN A 395 -27.22 15.74 -29.34
N VAL A 396 -25.90 15.96 -29.45
CA VAL A 396 -25.31 16.70 -30.58
C VAL A 396 -25.39 15.89 -31.87
N ARG A 397 -25.25 14.56 -31.83
CA ARG A 397 -25.39 13.70 -33.02
C ARG A 397 -26.83 13.69 -33.57
N ASP A 398 -27.84 13.53 -32.72
CA ASP A 398 -29.26 13.60 -33.14
C ASP A 398 -29.63 14.99 -33.71
N ILE A 399 -29.11 16.07 -33.12
CA ILE A 399 -29.22 17.43 -33.66
C ILE A 399 -28.55 17.56 -35.05
N ALA A 400 -27.34 17.00 -35.22
CA ALA A 400 -26.62 17.02 -36.50
C ALA A 400 -27.31 16.19 -37.59
N GLU A 401 -27.88 15.03 -37.23
CA GLU A 401 -28.65 14.18 -38.15
C GLU A 401 -29.93 14.88 -38.62
N VAL A 402 -30.70 15.50 -37.70
CA VAL A 402 -31.94 16.21 -38.03
C VAL A 402 -31.66 17.47 -38.85
N THR A 403 -30.66 18.28 -38.50
CA THR A 403 -30.28 19.45 -39.30
C THR A 403 -29.74 19.07 -40.69
N THR A 404 -29.04 17.93 -40.81
CA THR A 404 -28.63 17.37 -42.11
C THR A 404 -29.84 16.87 -42.93
N ALA A 405 -30.85 16.28 -42.29
CA ALA A 405 -32.08 15.86 -42.95
C ALA A 405 -32.86 17.06 -43.50
N VAL A 406 -33.01 18.12 -42.70
CA VAL A 406 -33.63 19.40 -43.09
C VAL A 406 -32.89 20.05 -44.26
N ALA A 407 -31.55 20.07 -44.24
CA ALA A 407 -30.73 20.56 -45.34
C ALA A 407 -30.86 19.75 -46.65
N ARG A 408 -31.38 18.51 -46.56
CA ARG A 408 -31.73 17.65 -47.72
C ARG A 408 -33.22 17.69 -48.07
N GLY A 409 -34.02 18.50 -47.38
CA GLY A 409 -35.47 18.62 -47.59
C GLY A 409 -36.34 17.58 -46.86
N ASP A 410 -35.76 16.70 -46.03
CA ASP A 410 -36.55 15.80 -45.18
C ASP A 410 -37.02 16.53 -43.91
N LEU A 411 -38.21 17.11 -44.00
CA LEU A 411 -38.92 17.78 -42.90
C LEU A 411 -39.78 16.80 -42.07
N THR A 412 -39.51 15.49 -42.13
CA THR A 412 -40.16 14.49 -41.28
C THR A 412 -39.37 14.16 -40.02
N GLN A 413 -38.06 14.40 -40.02
CA GLN A 413 -37.21 14.18 -38.84
C GLN A 413 -37.40 15.27 -37.78
N LYS A 414 -37.23 14.87 -36.53
CA LYS A 414 -37.17 15.74 -35.34
C LYS A 414 -36.15 15.19 -34.37
N VAL A 415 -35.54 16.10 -33.61
CA VAL A 415 -34.63 15.77 -32.51
C VAL A 415 -35.43 15.01 -31.45
N LYS A 416 -35.03 13.78 -31.18
CA LYS A 416 -35.69 12.82 -30.28
C LYS A 416 -34.97 12.68 -28.95
N ALA A 417 -33.64 12.81 -28.93
CA ALA A 417 -32.76 12.59 -27.77
C ALA A 417 -33.26 13.28 -26.49
N GLU A 418 -33.06 12.65 -25.33
CA GLU A 418 -33.44 13.26 -24.06
C GLU A 418 -32.51 14.42 -23.73
N CYS A 419 -33.06 15.63 -23.66
CA CYS A 419 -32.34 16.88 -23.45
C CYS A 419 -32.85 17.58 -22.18
N LYS A 420 -31.98 18.32 -21.50
CA LYS A 420 -32.29 19.11 -20.29
C LYS A 420 -31.52 20.43 -20.35
N GLY A 421 -32.01 21.47 -19.67
CA GLY A 421 -31.42 22.81 -19.72
C GLY A 421 -31.38 23.40 -21.14
N GLU A 422 -30.32 24.14 -21.46
CA GLU A 422 -30.10 24.81 -22.75
C GLU A 422 -30.22 23.85 -23.97
N ILE A 423 -29.82 22.58 -23.83
CA ILE A 423 -29.92 21.60 -24.91
C ILE A 423 -31.40 21.22 -25.19
N LEU A 424 -32.29 21.33 -24.20
CA LEU A 424 -33.74 21.16 -24.40
C LEU A 424 -34.35 22.36 -25.13
N GLU A 425 -33.88 23.56 -24.85
CA GLU A 425 -34.28 24.78 -25.57
C GLU A 425 -33.80 24.72 -27.03
N LEU A 426 -32.55 24.31 -27.28
CA LEU A 426 -32.02 24.06 -28.63
C LEU A 426 -32.85 23.00 -29.38
N LYS A 427 -33.16 21.86 -28.73
CA LYS A 427 -34.06 20.82 -29.27
C LYS A 427 -35.44 21.38 -29.61
N SER A 428 -36.02 22.22 -28.75
CA SER A 428 -37.32 22.84 -28.96
C SER A 428 -37.31 23.80 -30.15
N THR A 429 -36.30 24.67 -30.22
CA THR A 429 -36.09 25.65 -31.31
C THR A 429 -35.92 24.96 -32.66
N ILE A 430 -35.07 23.93 -32.74
CA ILE A 430 -34.86 23.17 -33.99
C ILE A 430 -36.15 22.45 -34.41
N ASN A 431 -36.83 21.77 -33.49
CA ASN A 431 -38.09 21.08 -33.82
C ASN A 431 -39.19 22.04 -34.26
N SER A 432 -39.27 23.24 -33.66
CA SER A 432 -40.21 24.30 -34.05
C SER A 432 -39.92 24.86 -35.44
N MET A 433 -38.64 25.07 -35.76
CA MET A 433 -38.19 25.45 -37.10
C MET A 433 -38.58 24.39 -38.15
N VAL A 434 -38.46 23.09 -37.84
CA VAL A 434 -38.91 22.02 -38.75
C VAL A 434 -40.42 22.05 -38.96
N ASP A 435 -41.22 22.28 -37.91
CA ASP A 435 -42.67 22.40 -38.04
C ASP A 435 -43.09 23.62 -38.88
N GLN A 436 -42.46 24.78 -38.67
CA GLN A 436 -42.68 25.99 -39.48
C GLN A 436 -42.32 25.76 -40.96
N LEU A 437 -41.14 25.19 -41.23
CA LEU A 437 -40.71 24.80 -42.58
C LEU A 437 -41.70 23.85 -43.25
N ARG A 438 -42.20 22.85 -42.52
CA ARG A 438 -43.13 21.85 -43.02
C ARG A 438 -44.51 22.44 -43.32
N GLN A 439 -45.02 23.33 -42.46
CA GLN A 439 -46.28 24.04 -42.71
C GLN A 439 -46.15 24.98 -43.92
N PHE A 440 -45.05 25.73 -44.03
CA PHE A 440 -44.78 26.61 -45.17
C PHE A 440 -44.71 25.81 -46.48
N ALA A 441 -43.95 24.72 -46.53
CA ALA A 441 -43.84 23.86 -47.70
C ALA A 441 -45.19 23.26 -48.12
N HIS A 442 -46.03 22.88 -47.16
CA HIS A 442 -47.40 22.40 -47.43
C HIS A 442 -48.27 23.50 -48.05
N GLU A 443 -48.33 24.69 -47.45
CA GLU A 443 -49.21 25.77 -47.93
C GLU A 443 -48.78 26.32 -49.30
N VAL A 444 -47.47 26.45 -49.55
CA VAL A 444 -46.97 26.83 -50.89
C VAL A 444 -47.34 25.77 -51.94
N THR A 445 -47.16 24.49 -51.63
CA THR A 445 -47.56 23.38 -52.53
C THR A 445 -49.06 23.39 -52.80
N LYS A 446 -49.87 23.61 -51.75
CA LYS A 446 -51.33 23.73 -51.84
C LYS A 446 -51.73 24.87 -52.76
N ILE A 447 -51.16 26.07 -52.64
CA ILE A 447 -51.56 27.24 -53.44
C ILE A 447 -51.09 27.14 -54.89
N ALA A 448 -49.86 26.64 -55.12
CA ALA A 448 -49.37 26.34 -56.46
C ALA A 448 -50.32 25.36 -57.17
N ARG A 449 -50.85 24.38 -56.44
CA ARG A 449 -51.88 23.46 -56.93
C ARG A 449 -53.24 24.14 -57.14
N GLU A 450 -53.82 24.75 -56.10
CA GLU A 450 -55.17 25.34 -56.12
C GLU A 450 -55.31 26.49 -57.13
N VAL A 451 -54.41 27.49 -57.07
CA VAL A 451 -54.49 28.68 -57.94
C VAL A 451 -53.80 28.43 -59.29
N GLY A 452 -52.67 27.73 -59.30
CA GLY A 452 -51.87 27.51 -60.51
C GLY A 452 -52.32 26.36 -61.41
N THR A 453 -52.90 25.27 -60.86
CA THR A 453 -53.31 24.10 -61.66
C THR A 453 -54.80 23.76 -61.61
N GLU A 454 -55.49 23.97 -60.48
CA GLU A 454 -56.95 23.71 -60.37
C GLU A 454 -57.80 24.92 -60.82
N GLY A 455 -57.20 26.10 -61.00
CA GLY A 455 -57.92 27.34 -61.29
C GLY A 455 -58.86 27.80 -60.17
N ARG A 456 -58.68 27.30 -58.94
CA ARG A 456 -59.46 27.65 -57.75
C ARG A 456 -58.98 28.97 -57.16
N LEU A 457 -59.28 30.05 -57.88
CA LEU A 457 -58.90 31.42 -57.57
C LEU A 457 -59.39 31.86 -56.17
N GLY A 458 -58.48 32.41 -55.35
CA GLY A 458 -58.75 32.87 -53.98
C GLY A 458 -58.09 32.03 -52.88
N GLY A 459 -57.27 31.03 -53.22
CA GLY A 459 -56.46 30.30 -52.23
C GLY A 459 -55.41 31.20 -51.56
N GLN A 460 -55.18 30.99 -50.26
CA GLN A 460 -54.21 31.72 -49.44
C GLN A 460 -53.42 30.77 -48.52
N ALA A 461 -52.19 31.15 -48.21
CA ALA A 461 -51.31 30.52 -47.23
C ALA A 461 -51.61 31.07 -45.84
N THR A 462 -51.88 30.17 -44.91
CA THR A 462 -51.93 30.48 -43.49
C THR A 462 -50.88 29.64 -42.78
N VAL A 463 -49.69 30.22 -42.60
CA VAL A 463 -48.62 29.65 -41.77
C VAL A 463 -48.68 30.33 -40.40
N HIS A 464 -48.66 29.56 -39.31
CA HIS A 464 -48.85 30.11 -37.96
C HIS A 464 -47.51 30.30 -37.25
N GLY A 465 -47.41 31.37 -36.45
CA GLY A 465 -46.19 31.66 -35.66
C GLY A 465 -44.94 31.92 -36.50
N VAL A 466 -45.09 32.50 -37.71
CA VAL A 466 -43.97 32.89 -38.57
C VAL A 466 -43.64 34.38 -38.41
N GLU A 467 -42.35 34.68 -38.33
CA GLU A 467 -41.80 36.03 -38.20
C GLU A 467 -40.63 36.23 -39.17
N GLY A 468 -40.24 37.49 -39.39
CA GLY A 468 -39.20 37.87 -40.36
C GLY A 468 -39.44 37.27 -41.75
N THR A 469 -38.38 36.76 -42.37
CA THR A 469 -38.38 36.20 -43.73
C THR A 469 -39.49 35.18 -43.99
N TRP A 470 -39.91 34.39 -42.99
CA TRP A 470 -40.99 33.40 -43.15
C TRP A 470 -42.36 34.06 -43.32
N LYS A 471 -42.60 35.16 -42.60
CA LYS A 471 -43.78 36.00 -42.78
C LYS A 471 -43.73 36.66 -44.16
N ASP A 472 -42.61 37.29 -44.51
CA ASP A 472 -42.44 38.00 -45.78
C ASP A 472 -42.66 37.08 -46.98
N LEU A 473 -42.12 35.86 -46.96
CA LEU A 473 -42.35 34.86 -48.01
C LEU A 473 -43.82 34.43 -48.09
N THR A 474 -44.49 34.26 -46.94
CA THR A 474 -45.92 33.92 -46.88
C THR A 474 -46.80 35.05 -47.46
N GLU A 475 -46.50 36.30 -47.12
CA GLU A 475 -47.20 37.47 -47.66
C GLU A 475 -46.94 37.66 -49.17
N ASN A 476 -45.73 37.40 -49.66
CA ASN A 476 -45.42 37.44 -51.09
C ASN A 476 -46.17 36.36 -51.90
N VAL A 477 -46.25 35.12 -51.41
CA VAL A 477 -47.04 34.05 -52.04
C VAL A 477 -48.53 34.40 -52.06
N ASN A 478 -49.05 34.97 -50.96
CA ASN A 478 -50.43 35.47 -50.90
C ASN A 478 -50.69 36.63 -51.87
N GLY A 479 -49.75 37.57 -52.01
CA GLY A 479 -49.83 38.66 -52.97
C GLY A 479 -49.88 38.15 -54.42
N MET A 480 -49.00 37.22 -54.78
CA MET A 480 -49.00 36.56 -56.09
C MET A 480 -50.33 35.85 -56.38
N ALA A 481 -50.81 35.04 -55.43
CA ALA A 481 -52.07 34.30 -55.56
C ALA A 481 -53.29 35.23 -55.69
N ASN A 482 -53.34 36.32 -54.92
CA ASN A 482 -54.41 37.31 -54.98
C ASN A 482 -54.39 38.13 -56.29
N ASN A 483 -53.21 38.49 -56.78
CA ASN A 483 -53.07 39.21 -58.05
C ASN A 483 -53.57 38.36 -59.23
N LEU A 484 -53.09 37.12 -59.36
CA LEU A 484 -53.58 36.16 -60.37
C LEU A 484 -55.10 35.92 -60.24
N THR A 485 -55.58 35.75 -59.01
CA THR A 485 -57.01 35.60 -58.70
C THR A 485 -57.85 36.76 -59.21
N THR A 486 -57.42 37.99 -58.98
CA THR A 486 -58.13 39.21 -59.37
C THR A 486 -58.15 39.36 -60.89
N GLN A 487 -56.98 39.22 -61.51
CA GLN A 487 -56.77 39.37 -62.96
C GLN A 487 -57.62 38.38 -63.76
N VAL A 488 -57.54 37.08 -63.46
CA VAL A 488 -58.31 36.04 -64.17
C VAL A 488 -59.81 36.16 -63.88
N ARG A 489 -60.21 36.60 -62.68
CA ARG A 489 -61.63 36.79 -62.32
C ARG A 489 -62.27 37.97 -63.04
N GLU A 490 -61.56 39.08 -63.22
CA GLU A 490 -62.04 40.20 -64.05
C GLU A 490 -62.16 39.82 -65.53
N ILE A 491 -61.14 39.16 -66.09
CA ILE A 491 -61.16 38.62 -67.44
C ILE A 491 -62.37 37.69 -67.63
N ALA A 492 -62.61 36.76 -66.70
CA ALA A 492 -63.75 35.87 -66.74
C ALA A 492 -65.10 36.60 -66.56
N HIS A 493 -65.16 37.72 -65.83
CA HIS A 493 -66.37 38.53 -65.70
C HIS A 493 -66.72 39.22 -67.02
N VAL A 494 -65.75 39.86 -67.67
CA VAL A 494 -65.94 40.55 -68.96
C VAL A 494 -66.30 39.56 -70.06
N THR A 495 -65.59 38.43 -70.17
CA THR A 495 -65.94 37.38 -71.14
C THR A 495 -67.35 36.82 -70.92
N LYS A 496 -67.84 36.74 -69.67
CA LYS A 496 -69.23 36.35 -69.36
C LYS A 496 -70.26 37.44 -69.67
N ALA A 497 -69.89 38.72 -69.60
CA ALA A 497 -70.75 39.84 -70.02
C ALA A 497 -70.92 39.82 -71.55
N VAL A 498 -69.79 39.72 -72.27
CA VAL A 498 -69.74 39.57 -73.74
C VAL A 498 -70.58 38.38 -74.22
N ALA A 499 -70.42 37.21 -73.59
CA ALA A 499 -71.20 36.01 -73.92
C ALA A 499 -72.70 36.12 -73.63
N ARG A 500 -73.15 37.18 -72.95
CA ARG A 500 -74.57 37.53 -72.72
C ARG A 500 -75.05 38.73 -73.56
N GLY A 501 -74.19 39.28 -74.42
CA GLY A 501 -74.48 40.49 -75.20
C GLY A 501 -74.27 41.81 -74.45
N ASP A 502 -73.78 41.81 -73.19
CA ASP A 502 -73.39 43.03 -72.49
C ASP A 502 -71.98 43.46 -72.91
N LEU A 503 -71.91 44.22 -73.99
CA LEU A 503 -70.69 44.77 -74.58
C LEU A 503 -70.27 46.11 -73.93
N SER A 504 -70.91 46.53 -72.83
CA SER A 504 -70.53 47.74 -72.09
C SER A 504 -69.37 47.52 -71.10
N LYS A 505 -68.95 46.26 -70.90
CA LYS A 505 -67.95 45.87 -69.88
C LYS A 505 -66.57 45.69 -70.50
N LYS A 506 -65.55 46.29 -69.87
CA LYS A 506 -64.13 46.12 -70.20
C LYS A 506 -63.36 45.65 -68.97
N VAL A 507 -62.21 45.01 -69.19
CA VAL A 507 -61.31 44.57 -68.11
C VAL A 507 -60.68 45.81 -67.48
N GLY A 508 -60.88 46.01 -66.18
CA GLY A 508 -60.45 47.19 -65.44
C GLY A 508 -59.04 47.07 -64.88
N ALA A 509 -58.74 45.91 -64.28
CA ALA A 509 -57.53 45.57 -63.53
C ALA A 509 -56.24 46.26 -63.99
N GLU A 510 -55.47 46.82 -63.07
CA GLU A 510 -54.10 47.26 -63.33
C GLU A 510 -53.19 46.04 -63.47
N VAL A 511 -52.60 45.87 -64.65
CA VAL A 511 -51.88 44.66 -65.06
C VAL A 511 -50.66 45.02 -65.90
N LYS A 512 -49.68 44.12 -65.94
CA LYS A 512 -48.37 44.30 -66.58
C LYS A 512 -47.95 43.00 -67.27
N GLY A 513 -47.03 43.07 -68.24
CA GLY A 513 -46.59 41.92 -69.04
C GLY A 513 -47.72 41.30 -69.86
N GLU A 514 -47.66 39.98 -70.06
CA GLU A 514 -48.61 39.19 -70.88
C GLU A 514 -50.08 39.41 -70.49
N ILE A 515 -50.38 39.64 -69.20
CA ILE A 515 -51.75 39.91 -68.74
C ILE A 515 -52.27 41.27 -69.22
N LEU A 516 -51.39 42.26 -69.47
CA LEU A 516 -51.75 43.53 -70.10
C LEU A 516 -52.08 43.35 -71.58
N GLU A 517 -51.29 42.54 -72.30
CA GLU A 517 -51.57 42.22 -73.71
C GLU A 517 -52.90 41.46 -73.85
N LEU A 518 -53.18 40.53 -72.93
CA LEU A 518 -54.47 39.85 -72.83
C LEU A 518 -55.63 40.81 -72.52
N LYS A 519 -55.45 41.75 -71.57
CA LYS A 519 -56.43 42.82 -71.26
C LYS A 519 -56.72 43.68 -72.49
N VAL A 520 -55.70 44.12 -73.21
CA VAL A 520 -55.84 44.94 -74.43
C VAL A 520 -56.58 44.13 -75.51
N THR A 521 -56.16 42.90 -75.76
CA THR A 521 -56.78 42.00 -76.76
C THR A 521 -58.27 41.78 -76.48
N ILE A 522 -58.63 41.49 -75.22
CA ILE A 522 -60.04 41.31 -74.82
C ILE A 522 -60.82 42.61 -74.99
N ASN A 523 -60.30 43.75 -74.53
CA ASN A 523 -61.00 45.03 -74.64
C ASN A 523 -61.21 45.43 -76.12
N THR A 524 -60.21 45.24 -76.98
CA THR A 524 -60.33 45.46 -78.44
C THR A 524 -61.35 44.51 -79.09
N MET A 525 -61.48 43.27 -78.61
CA MET A 525 -62.55 42.37 -79.04
C MET A 525 -63.93 42.89 -78.63
N VAL A 526 -64.10 43.38 -77.40
CA VAL A 526 -65.38 43.98 -76.96
C VAL A 526 -65.73 45.21 -77.79
N ASP A 527 -64.77 46.08 -78.07
CA ASP A 527 -64.98 47.26 -78.91
C ASP A 527 -65.43 46.90 -80.33
N ARG A 528 -64.73 45.97 -81.00
CA ARG A 528 -65.11 45.47 -82.33
C ARG A 528 -66.51 44.83 -82.34
N LEU A 529 -66.84 44.04 -81.32
CA LEU A 529 -68.17 43.47 -81.14
C LEU A 529 -69.25 44.54 -80.96
N SER A 530 -68.95 45.60 -80.19
CA SER A 530 -69.89 46.68 -79.89
C SER A 530 -70.23 47.50 -81.14
N THR A 531 -69.22 47.91 -81.91
CA THR A 531 -69.43 48.61 -83.19
C THR A 531 -70.18 47.75 -84.20
N PHE A 532 -69.82 46.47 -84.33
CA PHE A 532 -70.52 45.54 -85.23
C PHE A 532 -71.99 45.36 -84.81
N ALA A 533 -72.27 45.14 -83.53
CA ALA A 533 -73.64 45.00 -83.02
C ALA A 533 -74.47 46.27 -83.23
N PHE A 534 -73.86 47.46 -83.08
CA PHE A 534 -74.51 48.74 -83.37
C PHE A 534 -74.85 48.88 -84.87
N GLU A 535 -73.88 48.70 -85.76
CA GLU A 535 -74.09 48.89 -87.21
C GLU A 535 -75.06 47.87 -87.80
N VAL A 536 -75.04 46.60 -87.37
CA VAL A 536 -76.05 45.61 -87.79
C VAL A 536 -77.44 45.98 -87.27
N SER A 537 -77.56 46.46 -86.02
CA SER A 537 -78.84 46.92 -85.47
C SER A 537 -79.38 48.14 -86.21
N LYS A 538 -78.50 49.07 -86.59
CA LYS A 538 -78.80 50.26 -87.38
C LYS A 538 -79.33 49.89 -88.76
N VAL A 539 -78.59 49.08 -89.54
CA VAL A 539 -79.02 48.65 -90.89
C VAL A 539 -80.32 47.85 -90.84
N ALA A 540 -80.48 46.94 -89.87
CA ALA A 540 -81.71 46.19 -89.68
C ALA A 540 -82.91 47.11 -89.38
N ARG A 541 -82.70 48.21 -88.65
CA ARG A 541 -83.74 49.21 -88.40
C ARG A 541 -84.02 50.07 -89.63
N GLU A 542 -82.99 50.69 -90.19
CA GLU A 542 -83.06 51.59 -91.36
C GLU A 542 -83.74 50.90 -92.56
N VAL A 543 -83.17 49.78 -93.02
CA VAL A 543 -83.63 49.08 -94.24
C VAL A 543 -84.81 48.16 -93.96
N GLY A 544 -84.86 47.54 -92.77
CA GLY A 544 -85.87 46.53 -92.43
C GLY A 544 -87.14 47.04 -91.76
N THR A 545 -87.14 48.23 -91.14
CA THR A 545 -88.31 48.77 -90.40
C THR A 545 -88.65 50.23 -90.69
N GLU A 546 -87.65 51.08 -90.97
CA GLU A 546 -87.86 52.52 -91.23
C GLU A 546 -88.01 52.83 -92.73
N GLY A 547 -87.77 51.85 -93.61
CA GLY A 547 -87.92 51.97 -95.06
C GLY A 547 -86.83 52.80 -95.75
N VAL A 548 -85.70 53.03 -95.08
CA VAL A 548 -84.56 53.81 -95.60
C VAL A 548 -83.74 52.95 -96.57
N LEU A 549 -84.12 52.98 -97.85
CA LEU A 549 -83.60 52.09 -98.88
C LEU A 549 -82.16 52.45 -99.29
N GLY A 550 -81.20 51.61 -98.91
CA GLY A 550 -79.78 51.74 -99.25
C GLY A 550 -78.82 51.87 -98.06
N GLY A 551 -79.30 51.76 -96.82
CA GLY A 551 -78.45 51.72 -95.62
C GLY A 551 -77.45 50.55 -95.65
N GLN A 552 -76.22 50.80 -95.21
CA GLN A 552 -75.12 49.83 -95.13
C GLN A 552 -74.35 49.98 -93.82
N ALA A 553 -73.81 48.87 -93.34
CA ALA A 553 -73.03 48.74 -92.12
C ALA A 553 -71.56 49.03 -92.45
N GLU A 554 -71.01 50.05 -91.80
CA GLU A 554 -69.62 50.47 -91.97
C GLU A 554 -68.86 50.21 -90.66
N VAL A 555 -68.11 49.11 -90.62
CA VAL A 555 -67.37 48.68 -89.42
C VAL A 555 -65.88 48.74 -89.72
N GLU A 556 -65.17 49.69 -89.11
CA GLU A 556 -63.73 49.86 -89.32
C GLU A 556 -62.91 48.66 -88.84
N ASN A 557 -61.80 48.38 -89.53
CA ASN A 557 -60.76 47.43 -89.10
C ASN A 557 -61.28 45.99 -88.81
N VAL A 558 -62.31 45.54 -89.54
CA VAL A 558 -62.80 44.15 -89.51
C VAL A 558 -62.04 43.25 -90.48
N GLU A 559 -61.70 42.05 -89.99
CA GLU A 559 -60.96 41.03 -90.74
C GLU A 559 -61.58 39.65 -90.53
N GLY A 560 -61.31 38.74 -91.46
CA GLY A 560 -61.85 37.36 -91.44
C GLY A 560 -63.37 37.35 -91.30
N LYS A 561 -63.88 36.53 -90.37
CA LYS A 561 -65.33 36.31 -90.18
C LYS A 561 -66.12 37.58 -89.85
N TRP A 562 -65.50 38.61 -89.27
CA TRP A 562 -66.18 39.89 -89.02
C TRP A 562 -66.45 40.67 -90.30
N LYS A 563 -65.50 40.62 -91.24
CA LYS A 563 -65.69 41.18 -92.58
C LYS A 563 -66.74 40.38 -93.35
N ASP A 564 -66.62 39.05 -93.38
CA ASP A 564 -67.60 38.17 -94.03
C ASP A 564 -69.04 38.49 -93.58
N LEU A 565 -69.25 38.70 -92.28
CA LEU A 565 -70.58 39.01 -91.74
C LEU A 565 -71.07 40.42 -92.12
N THR A 566 -70.19 41.42 -92.11
CA THR A 566 -70.53 42.80 -92.53
C THR A 566 -70.91 42.84 -94.01
N ASP A 567 -70.13 42.18 -94.87
CA ASP A 567 -70.38 42.09 -96.32
C ASP A 567 -71.69 41.32 -96.62
N ASN A 568 -72.03 40.29 -95.82
CA ASN A 568 -73.32 39.59 -95.92
C ASN A 568 -74.52 40.45 -95.47
N VAL A 569 -74.39 41.24 -94.40
CA VAL A 569 -75.44 42.18 -93.96
C VAL A 569 -75.67 43.26 -95.02
N ASN A 570 -74.61 43.80 -95.60
CA ASN A 570 -74.68 44.77 -96.70
C ASN A 570 -75.31 44.15 -97.97
N THR A 571 -75.00 42.89 -98.27
CA THR A 571 -75.64 42.14 -99.36
C THR A 571 -77.15 41.95 -99.11
N MET A 572 -77.55 41.62 -97.88
CA MET A 572 -78.97 41.48 -97.51
C MET A 572 -79.71 42.82 -97.61
N ALA A 573 -79.11 43.90 -97.10
CA ALA A 573 -79.65 45.26 -97.16
C ALA A 573 -79.85 45.76 -98.60
N ASN A 574 -78.87 45.52 -99.47
CA ASN A 574 -78.95 45.84 -100.90
C ASN A 574 -80.04 45.00 -101.61
N ASN A 575 -80.18 43.72 -101.27
CA ASN A 575 -81.23 42.85 -101.84
C ASN A 575 -82.64 43.31 -101.43
N LEU A 576 -82.86 43.60 -100.15
CA LEU A 576 -84.13 44.17 -99.65
C LEU A 576 -84.44 45.52 -100.32
N THR A 577 -83.44 46.40 -100.39
CA THR A 577 -83.52 47.70 -101.07
C THR A 577 -84.00 47.55 -102.52
N ASN A 578 -83.41 46.63 -103.29
CA ASN A 578 -83.78 46.40 -104.68
C ASN A 578 -85.17 45.75 -104.81
N GLN A 579 -85.54 44.84 -103.91
CA GLN A 579 -86.89 44.25 -103.91
C GLN A 579 -87.98 45.29 -103.64
N VAL A 580 -87.79 46.17 -102.64
CA VAL A 580 -88.78 47.22 -102.33
C VAL A 580 -88.87 48.25 -103.45
N ARG A 581 -87.76 48.66 -104.08
CA ARG A 581 -87.78 49.52 -105.27
C ARG A 581 -88.55 48.88 -106.42
N ASN A 582 -88.22 47.65 -106.79
CA ASN A 582 -88.93 46.92 -107.86
C ASN A 582 -90.45 46.79 -107.58
N ILE A 583 -90.85 46.57 -106.32
CA ILE A 583 -92.26 46.53 -105.92
C ILE A 583 -92.91 47.91 -106.05
N SER A 584 -92.21 48.98 -105.64
CA SER A 584 -92.68 50.36 -105.81
C SER A 584 -92.88 50.70 -107.29
N ASP A 585 -91.89 50.42 -108.13
CA ASP A 585 -91.92 50.69 -109.58
C ASP A 585 -93.04 49.92 -110.28
N VAL A 586 -93.24 48.65 -109.93
CA VAL A 586 -94.36 47.83 -110.45
C VAL A 586 -95.71 48.34 -109.94
N THR A 587 -95.82 48.75 -108.68
CA THR A 587 -97.07 49.32 -108.14
C THR A 587 -97.41 50.65 -108.82
N GLN A 588 -96.40 51.50 -109.07
CA GLN A 588 -96.53 52.77 -109.78
C GLN A 588 -96.81 52.60 -111.29
N ALA A 589 -96.56 51.42 -111.86
CA ALA A 589 -96.94 51.03 -113.22
C ALA A 589 -98.32 50.35 -113.32
N ILE A 590 -98.97 50.07 -112.17
CA ILE A 590 -100.31 49.46 -112.08
C ILE A 590 -101.38 50.50 -111.67
N ALA A 591 -100.96 51.60 -111.03
CA ALA A 591 -101.80 52.72 -110.58
C ALA A 591 -102.01 53.80 -111.65
#